data_AF-A0A314XX12-F1
#
_entry.id   AF-A0A314XX12-F1
#
_cell.length_a   1.000
_cell.length_b   1.000
_cell.length_c   1.000
_cell.angle_alpha   90.00
_cell.angle_beta   90.00
_cell.angle_gamma   90.00
#
_symmetry.space_group_name_H-M   'P 1'
#
loop_
_entity.id
_entity.type
_entity.pdbx_description
1 polymer ?
#
loop_
_entity_poly.entity_id
_entity_poly.type
_entity_poly.pdbx_seq_one_letter_code
_entity_poly.pdbx_strand_id
1 'polypeptide(L)'
;MTPDSEPNNFVDLGSDTQGFENSHIDDVSPNSSCPKKRNQPSSDIRPPKKRGTPNVLADSVAKMASSFEQFINATTQKLDPLEVYNEVNAIPELSPDEQVKACTWFIENEKQFLMLKTLPVERKKGMVLMFISPRA
;
A
#
# COMPACT_ATOMS: atom_id res chain seq x y z
N MET A 1 -24.18 45.20 14.71
CA MET A 1 -24.86 45.24 13.40
C MET A 1 -24.20 44.20 12.49
N THR A 2 -24.94 43.16 12.13
CA THR A 2 -24.91 42.46 10.82
C THR A 2 -26.14 42.96 10.04
N PRO A 3 -26.17 42.97 8.69
CA PRO A 3 -25.72 41.95 7.73
C PRO A 3 -24.83 42.54 6.59
N ASP A 4 -24.29 41.78 5.63
CA ASP A 4 -25.01 41.42 4.39
C ASP A 4 -24.34 40.30 3.58
N SER A 5 -25.17 39.65 2.77
CA SER A 5 -25.05 38.30 2.22
C SER A 5 -24.47 38.23 0.81
N GLU A 6 -24.08 37.02 0.42
CA GLU A 6 -23.42 36.58 -0.81
C GLU A 6 -24.10 37.00 -2.14
N PRO A 7 -23.33 37.27 -3.22
CA PRO A 7 -23.88 37.29 -4.57
C PRO A 7 -23.92 35.89 -5.21
N ASN A 8 -25.14 35.40 -5.42
CA ASN A 8 -25.47 34.31 -6.32
C ASN A 8 -24.95 34.59 -7.75
N ASN A 9 -24.09 33.71 -8.27
CA ASN A 9 -23.88 33.57 -9.72
C ASN A 9 -24.20 32.13 -10.13
N PHE A 10 -25.41 31.99 -10.66
CA PHE A 10 -25.96 30.80 -11.29
C PHE A 10 -25.15 30.45 -12.53
N VAL A 11 -24.51 29.29 -12.55
CA VAL A 11 -23.96 28.71 -13.78
C VAL A 11 -24.94 27.65 -14.26
N ASP A 12 -25.72 28.04 -15.26
CA ASP A 12 -26.57 27.19 -16.10
C ASP A 12 -25.68 26.24 -16.91
N LEU A 13 -25.54 24.98 -16.48
CA LEU A 13 -24.98 23.91 -17.30
C LEU A 13 -26.11 23.19 -18.04
N GLY A 14 -26.73 23.89 -18.98
CA GLY A 14 -27.43 23.25 -20.09
C GLY A 14 -26.42 22.63 -21.05
N SER A 15 -26.27 21.31 -21.02
CA SER A 15 -25.62 20.54 -22.11
C SER A 15 -26.10 19.08 -22.08
N ASP A 16 -27.12 18.81 -22.90
CA ASP A 16 -27.33 17.59 -23.69
C ASP A 16 -27.37 16.22 -22.98
N THR A 17 -28.46 15.93 -22.27
CA THR A 17 -28.95 14.55 -22.15
C THR A 17 -29.69 14.18 -23.44
N GLN A 18 -28.96 13.71 -24.45
CA GLN A 18 -29.56 13.03 -25.59
C GLN A 18 -30.10 11.66 -25.13
N GLY A 19 -31.43 11.56 -25.15
CA GLY A 19 -32.16 10.39 -25.63
C GLY A 19 -31.89 9.05 -24.96
N PHE A 20 -32.52 8.79 -23.82
CA PHE A 20 -32.97 7.43 -23.54
C PHE A 20 -34.29 7.22 -24.27
N GLU A 21 -34.21 6.79 -25.52
CA GLU A 21 -35.37 6.23 -26.21
C GLU A 21 -35.75 4.92 -25.50
N ASN A 22 -36.92 4.92 -24.87
CA ASN A 22 -37.59 3.72 -24.39
C ASN A 22 -37.87 2.79 -25.57
N SER A 23 -37.01 1.80 -25.82
CA SER A 23 -37.42 0.64 -26.61
C SER A 23 -38.31 -0.24 -25.75
N HIS A 24 -39.62 -0.02 -25.87
CA HIS A 24 -40.67 -0.95 -25.44
C HIS A 24 -40.46 -2.28 -26.18
N ILE A 25 -40.07 -3.33 -25.45
CA ILE A 25 -40.01 -4.69 -25.99
C ILE A 25 -41.34 -5.34 -25.62
N ASP A 26 -42.22 -5.48 -26.61
CA ASP A 26 -43.45 -6.24 -26.52
C ASP A 26 -43.16 -7.70 -26.11
N ASP A 27 -43.89 -8.15 -25.09
CA ASP A 27 -43.94 -9.55 -24.62
C ASP A 27 -44.58 -10.43 -25.70
N VAL A 28 -43.77 -10.96 -26.60
CA VAL A 28 -44.22 -11.97 -27.57
C VAL A 28 -43.93 -13.36 -26.98
N SER A 29 -44.93 -13.88 -26.29
CA SER A 29 -45.06 -15.31 -26.00
C SER A 29 -45.33 -16.09 -27.27
N PRO A 30 -44.65 -17.23 -27.51
CA PRO A 30 -45.26 -18.32 -28.24
C PRO A 30 -45.16 -19.61 -27.44
N ASN A 31 -46.26 -19.92 -26.74
CA ASN A 31 -46.64 -21.31 -26.52
C ASN A 31 -46.86 -21.97 -27.90
N SER A 32 -46.07 -22.98 -28.25
CA SER A 32 -46.53 -24.02 -29.18
C SER A 32 -45.86 -25.37 -28.87
N SER A 33 -46.59 -26.43 -29.21
CA SER A 33 -46.67 -27.72 -28.53
C SER A 33 -45.93 -28.85 -29.27
N CYS A 34 -45.09 -29.61 -28.53
CA CYS A 34 -44.75 -31.06 -28.62
C CYS A 34 -44.23 -31.68 -29.97
N PRO A 35 -43.60 -32.90 -30.03
CA PRO A 35 -43.47 -33.97 -29.02
C PRO A 35 -42.07 -34.62 -28.85
N LYS A 36 -42.02 -35.60 -27.92
CA LYS A 36 -40.90 -36.42 -27.42
C LYS A 36 -40.10 -37.25 -28.45
N LYS A 37 -38.83 -37.48 -28.06
CA LYS A 37 -37.99 -38.70 -28.14
C LYS A 37 -37.07 -38.90 -29.36
N ARG A 38 -35.75 -38.78 -29.14
CA ARG A 38 -34.76 -39.71 -29.72
C ARG A 38 -33.65 -39.99 -28.70
N ASN A 39 -33.63 -41.22 -28.20
CA ASN A 39 -32.54 -41.77 -27.41
C ASN A 39 -31.28 -41.83 -28.27
N GLN A 40 -30.21 -41.15 -27.85
CA GLN A 40 -28.84 -41.40 -28.27
C GLN A 40 -27.96 -41.30 -27.02
N PRO A 41 -27.08 -42.27 -26.72
CA PRO A 41 -26.12 -42.12 -25.64
C PRO A 41 -25.15 -41.01 -26.06
N SER A 42 -25.22 -39.87 -25.39
CA SER A 42 -24.18 -38.85 -25.50
C SER A 42 -22.89 -39.49 -25.00
N SER A 43 -22.01 -39.90 -25.91
CA SER A 43 -20.65 -40.30 -25.58
C SER A 43 -20.05 -39.17 -24.75
N ASP A 44 -19.72 -39.49 -23.51
CA ASP A 44 -19.14 -38.60 -22.51
C ASP A 44 -17.71 -38.23 -22.96
N ILE A 45 -17.62 -37.30 -23.92
CA ILE A 45 -16.34 -36.68 -24.28
C ILE A 45 -16.06 -35.68 -23.17
N ARG A 46 -15.42 -36.18 -22.11
CA ARG A 46 -14.86 -35.33 -21.06
C ARG A 46 -13.99 -34.28 -21.75
N PRO A 47 -14.29 -32.97 -21.64
CA PRO A 47 -13.48 -31.96 -22.26
C PRO A 47 -12.04 -32.11 -21.75
N PRO A 48 -11.02 -32.04 -22.61
CA PRO A 48 -9.64 -32.15 -22.18
C PRO A 48 -9.43 -31.11 -21.09
N LYS A 49 -8.92 -31.54 -19.93
CA LYS A 49 -8.50 -30.64 -18.85
C LYS A 49 -7.53 -29.65 -19.49
N LYS A 50 -7.99 -28.42 -19.74
CA LYS A 50 -7.13 -27.32 -20.16
C LYS A 50 -6.13 -27.16 -19.01
N ARG A 51 -4.92 -27.71 -19.18
CA ARG A 51 -3.78 -27.26 -18.40
C ARG A 51 -3.69 -25.78 -18.72
N GLY A 52 -4.04 -24.95 -17.74
CA GLY A 52 -4.15 -23.51 -17.89
C GLY A 52 -2.85 -22.99 -18.50
N THR A 53 -2.95 -22.30 -19.62
CA THR A 53 -1.85 -21.53 -20.16
C THR A 53 -1.36 -20.60 -19.03
N PRO A 54 -0.06 -20.56 -18.70
CA PRO A 54 0.44 -19.66 -17.68
C PRO A 54 0.01 -18.24 -18.05
N ASN A 55 -0.77 -17.62 -17.16
CA ASN A 55 -1.29 -16.29 -17.40
C ASN A 55 -0.16 -15.30 -17.10
N VAL A 56 0.62 -14.99 -18.14
CA VAL A 56 1.78 -14.09 -18.06
C VAL A 56 1.43 -12.76 -17.40
N LEU A 57 0.19 -12.27 -17.58
CA LEU A 57 -0.29 -11.06 -16.90
C LEU A 57 -0.43 -11.29 -15.39
N ALA A 58 -1.04 -12.41 -14.97
CA ALA A 58 -1.16 -12.75 -13.56
C ALA A 58 0.23 -12.94 -12.91
N ASP A 59 1.15 -13.61 -13.59
CA ASP A 59 2.53 -13.80 -13.10
C ASP A 59 3.27 -12.46 -12.98
N SER A 60 3.05 -11.54 -13.92
CA SER A 60 3.65 -10.21 -13.90
C SER A 60 3.10 -9.37 -12.75
N VAL A 61 1.79 -9.39 -12.52
CA VAL A 61 1.16 -8.71 -11.38
C VAL A 61 1.65 -9.30 -10.06
N ALA A 62 1.78 -10.63 -9.96
CA ALA A 62 2.32 -11.28 -8.76
C ALA A 62 3.77 -10.87 -8.49
N LYS A 63 4.62 -10.78 -9.53
CA LYS A 63 5.99 -10.27 -9.38
C LYS A 63 6.04 -8.80 -8.95
N MET A 64 5.17 -7.96 -9.51
CA MET A 64 5.08 -6.55 -9.09
C MET A 64 4.66 -6.44 -7.61
N ALA A 65 3.61 -7.17 -7.21
CA ALA A 65 3.16 -7.21 -5.82
C ALA A 65 4.28 -7.67 -4.87
N SER A 66 4.97 -8.75 -5.21
CA SER A 66 6.10 -9.26 -4.42
C SER A 66 7.27 -8.26 -4.35
N SER A 67 7.61 -7.59 -5.46
CA SER A 67 8.65 -6.57 -5.46
C SER A 67 8.29 -5.36 -4.59
N PHE A 68 7.00 -5.00 -4.56
CA PHE A 68 6.52 -3.91 -3.72
C PHE A 68 6.53 -4.29 -2.24
N GLU A 69 6.09 -5.50 -1.88
CA GLU A 69 6.21 -6.02 -0.51
C GLU A 69 7.66 -6.04 -0.04
N GLN A 70 8.59 -6.49 -0.90
CA GLN A 70 10.02 -6.45 -0.60
C GLN A 70 10.53 -5.02 -0.40
N PHE A 71 10.10 -4.07 -1.23
CA PHE A 71 10.45 -2.67 -1.08
C PHE A 71 9.94 -2.08 0.24
N ILE A 72 8.68 -2.33 0.60
CA ILE A 72 8.13 -1.89 1.89
C ILE A 72 8.92 -2.53 3.03
N ASN A 73 9.11 -3.84 3.02
CA ASN A 73 9.86 -4.53 4.08
C ASN A 73 11.30 -4.02 4.23
N ALA A 74 11.98 -3.69 3.11
CA ALA A 74 13.31 -3.12 3.12
C ALA A 74 13.35 -1.67 3.63
N THR A 75 12.28 -0.90 3.42
CA THR A 75 12.18 0.50 3.88
C THR A 75 11.53 0.64 5.26
N THR A 76 10.89 -0.41 5.76
CA THR A 76 10.30 -0.49 7.10
C THR A 76 11.07 -1.46 8.01
N GLN A 77 12.28 -1.88 7.63
CA GLN A 77 13.07 -2.78 8.46
C GLN A 77 13.31 -2.08 9.80
N LYS A 78 12.67 -2.60 10.86
CA LYS A 78 12.83 -2.03 12.19
C LYS A 78 14.23 -2.29 12.67
N LEU A 79 14.85 -1.23 13.16
CA LEU A 79 16.16 -1.24 13.77
C LEU A 79 16.17 -2.16 14.99
N ASP A 80 17.21 -2.97 15.16
CA ASP A 80 17.35 -3.85 16.32
C ASP A 80 17.68 -3.01 17.56
N PRO A 81 16.80 -2.96 18.59
CA PRO A 81 17.05 -2.18 19.80
C PRO A 81 18.33 -2.60 20.53
N LEU A 82 18.72 -3.89 20.43
CA LEU A 82 19.95 -4.38 21.05
C LEU A 82 21.19 -3.81 20.34
N GLU A 83 21.13 -3.69 19.01
CA GLU A 83 22.19 -3.07 18.23
C GLU A 83 22.36 -1.60 18.60
N VAL A 84 21.25 -0.85 18.75
CA VAL A 84 21.30 0.55 19.24
C VAL A 84 22.00 0.64 20.59
N TYR A 85 21.56 -0.21 21.53
CA TYR A 85 22.11 -0.21 22.87
C TYR A 85 23.62 -0.47 22.87
N ASN A 86 24.07 -1.49 22.14
CA ASN A 86 25.50 -1.84 22.07
C ASN A 86 26.32 -0.70 21.46
N GLU A 87 25.82 -0.09 20.39
CA GLU A 87 26.51 0.99 19.69
C GLU A 87 26.62 2.25 20.55
N VAL A 88 25.54 2.62 21.26
CA VAL A 88 25.52 3.77 22.19
C VAL A 88 26.40 3.50 23.41
N ASN A 89 26.36 2.29 23.97
CA ASN A 89 27.16 1.89 25.12
C ASN A 89 28.67 1.83 24.79
N ALA A 90 29.03 1.62 23.52
CA ALA A 90 30.42 1.67 23.06
C ALA A 90 30.99 3.11 22.96
N ILE A 91 30.14 4.15 23.07
CA ILE A 91 30.59 5.54 23.01
C ILE A 91 31.17 5.93 24.38
N PRO A 92 32.45 6.31 24.46
CA PRO A 92 33.07 6.67 25.72
C PRO A 92 32.46 7.97 26.27
N GLU A 93 32.49 8.09 27.60
CA GLU A 93 32.12 9.31 28.33
C GLU A 93 30.67 9.81 28.13
N LEU A 94 29.74 8.97 27.68
CA LEU A 94 28.32 9.22 27.84
C LEU A 94 27.89 8.82 29.26
N SER A 95 27.20 9.70 29.95
CA SER A 95 26.54 9.39 31.21
C SER A 95 25.36 8.42 30.98
N PRO A 96 24.93 7.67 32.01
CA PRO A 96 23.80 6.75 31.89
C PRO A 96 22.51 7.42 31.37
N ASP A 97 22.24 8.66 31.78
CA ASP A 97 21.08 9.43 31.32
C ASP A 97 21.20 9.79 29.82
N GLU A 98 22.37 10.22 29.38
CA GLU A 98 22.63 10.49 27.96
C GLU A 98 22.51 9.21 27.11
N GLN A 99 22.98 8.07 27.62
CA GLN A 99 22.84 6.78 26.95
C GLN A 99 21.36 6.40 26.78
N VAL A 100 20.54 6.54 27.83
CA VAL A 100 19.10 6.25 27.75
C VAL A 100 18.42 7.17 26.73
N LYS A 101 18.69 8.48 26.79
CA LYS A 101 18.16 9.45 25.82
C LYS A 101 18.57 9.15 24.39
N ALA A 102 19.84 8.80 24.19
CA ALA A 102 20.37 8.44 22.87
C ALA A 102 19.71 7.18 22.33
N CYS A 103 19.59 6.13 23.15
CA CYS A 103 18.91 4.89 22.77
C CYS A 103 17.46 5.16 22.34
N THR A 104 16.68 5.87 23.16
CA THR A 104 15.29 6.23 22.83
C THR A 104 15.21 7.00 21.52
N TRP A 105 16.11 7.98 21.33
CA TRP A 105 16.10 8.81 20.13
C TRP A 105 16.47 8.02 18.87
N PHE A 106 17.53 7.19 18.91
CA PHE A 106 17.99 6.45 17.73
C PHE A 106 17.08 5.29 17.31
N ILE A 107 16.33 4.70 18.24
CA ILE A 107 15.30 3.68 17.90
C ILE A 107 14.25 4.27 16.95
N GLU A 108 13.92 5.55 17.10
CA GLU A 108 12.95 6.25 16.25
C GLU A 108 13.58 6.90 15.01
N ASN A 109 14.91 7.03 14.97
CA ASN A 109 15.66 7.79 13.97
C ASN A 109 16.71 6.93 13.26
N GLU A 110 16.25 5.90 12.53
CA GLU A 110 17.10 4.90 11.86
C GLU A 110 18.22 5.51 11.00
N LYS A 111 17.89 6.45 10.12
CA LYS A 111 18.87 7.04 9.21
C LYS A 111 20.03 7.70 9.96
N GLN A 112 19.73 8.30 11.11
CA GLN A 112 20.71 8.99 11.94
C GLN A 112 21.54 8.01 12.74
N PHE A 113 20.95 6.89 13.17
CA PHE A 113 21.68 5.78 13.75
C PHE A 113 22.65 5.14 12.74
N LEU A 114 22.19 4.88 11.51
CA LEU A 114 23.05 4.37 10.43
C LEU A 114 24.21 5.34 10.16
N MET A 115 23.96 6.65 10.14
CA MET A 115 25.01 7.65 10.01
C MET A 115 25.98 7.63 11.20
N LEU A 116 25.49 7.50 12.43
CA LEU A 116 26.32 7.39 13.64
C LEU A 116 27.31 6.23 13.54
N LYS A 117 26.87 5.07 13.05
CA LYS A 117 27.71 3.87 12.87
C LYS A 117 28.89 4.09 11.92
N THR A 118 28.76 5.00 10.96
CA THR A 118 29.85 5.30 10.01
C THR A 118 30.96 6.15 10.63
N LEU A 119 30.73 6.77 11.78
CA LEU A 119 31.71 7.61 12.44
C LEU A 119 32.73 6.79 13.24
N PRO A 120 33.98 7.26 13.35
CA PRO A 120 34.91 6.72 14.34
C PRO A 120 34.40 7.00 15.76
N VAL A 121 34.67 6.11 16.71
CA VAL A 121 34.06 6.12 18.06
C VAL A 121 34.32 7.44 18.81
N GLU A 122 35.48 8.06 18.59
CA GLU A 122 35.89 9.32 19.20
C GLU A 122 35.05 10.52 18.76
N ARG A 123 34.38 10.43 17.60
CA ARG A 123 33.52 11.49 17.06
C ARG A 123 32.04 11.28 17.37
N LYS A 124 31.65 10.08 17.80
CA LYS A 124 30.23 9.74 18.03
C LYS A 124 29.62 10.58 19.13
N LYS A 125 30.34 10.81 20.25
CA LYS A 125 29.83 11.55 21.40
C LYS A 125 29.27 12.93 21.03
N GLY A 126 30.04 13.74 20.29
CA GLY A 126 29.60 15.08 19.89
C GLY A 126 28.30 15.06 19.07
N MET A 127 28.20 14.12 18.12
CA MET A 127 27.00 13.94 17.31
C MET A 127 25.80 13.46 18.13
N VAL A 128 25.99 12.50 19.04
CA VAL A 128 24.93 12.03 19.94
C VAL A 128 24.39 13.18 20.78
N LEU A 129 25.28 13.96 21.42
CA LEU A 129 24.89 15.09 22.25
C LEU A 129 24.11 16.14 21.47
N MET A 130 24.45 16.40 20.20
CA MET A 130 23.67 17.29 19.33
C MET A 130 22.22 16.84 19.13
N PHE A 131 21.94 15.53 19.09
CA PHE A 131 20.59 15.02 18.87
C PHE A 131 19.75 14.95 20.14
N ILE A 132 20.37 14.63 21.28
CA ILE A 132 19.66 14.44 22.55
C ILE A 132 19.58 15.71 23.41
N SER A 133 20.33 16.76 23.05
CA SER A 133 20.28 18.03 23.77
C SER A 133 18.91 18.69 23.61
N PRO A 134 18.40 19.38 24.65
CA PRO A 134 17.16 20.14 24.55
C PRO A 134 17.26 21.18 23.43
N ARG A 135 16.21 21.29 22.60
CA ARG A 135 16.07 22.44 21.71
C ARG A 135 15.72 23.66 22.58
N ALA A 136 16.49 24.74 22.41
CA ALA A 136 16.26 26.02 23.06
C ALA A 136 14.92 26.65 22.65
#